data_AF-A0A353SYQ1-F1
#
_entry.id   AF-A0A353SYQ1-F1
#
_cell.length_a   1.000
_cell.length_b   1.000
_cell.length_c   1.000
_cell.angle_alpha   90.00
_cell.angle_beta   90.00
_cell.angle_gamma   90.00
#
_symmetry.space_group_name_H-M   'P 1'
#
loop_
_entity.id
_entity.type
_entity.pdbx_description
1 polymer ?
#
loop_
_entity_poly.entity_id
_entity_poly.type
_entity_poly.pdbx_seq_one_letter_code
_entity_poly.pdbx_strand_id
1 'polypeptide(L)'
;MIETKDLNKSFGSVQAVRQLNLNVPAGEIYGLVGSDGAGKTTTLRLLVGAMRPDSGQVSICGYAIDRQVEQARAQIGYLSQRFSLYEDLTVLENIRFFAEVRGLSAQDWLPRSMEILEFVGLAAFKGRKAGLLSGGMKQKLGLASALVSQPRVLLLDEPTTGVDPVTRQDFWQLLVRLVSQPSLPSGQVSVIITTPYMDEAARCNRIGFMRQGELIAEGTPSQLRARLNGRILELCGSPLREMSTVAARDPGVEDVRLFGDRLHLRTLAGKSAEVINRLGENLPEAGCKLDSIRQVPANLEDVFIVLSEQGASASKAALDLPTAHEHALKILLERIPPEKYGWLLTGSASLHLQGVDVTVHDLDIECSPQDILKIEQALSGYIKTPVHEWETERVRSLDGKADIGGVEIELIAELEFQDPDGSYKVIKDFEHKIWLEWQNLQVPVLPLEEEAAFYKKTGRDEKADLIQATIRRFKEGRRD
;
A
#
# COMPACT_ATOMS: atom_id res chain seq x y z
N MET A 1 22.70 10.54 14.38
CA MET A 1 21.58 10.87 15.30
C MET A 1 20.73 9.63 15.51
N ILE A 2 20.28 9.00 14.43
CA ILE A 2 19.64 7.69 14.42
C ILE A 2 20.58 6.77 13.67
N GLU A 3 20.95 5.64 14.26
CA GLU A 3 21.86 4.66 13.65
C GLU A 3 21.29 3.25 13.81
N THR A 4 21.27 2.48 12.72
CA THR A 4 21.03 1.02 12.76
C THR A 4 22.19 0.30 12.11
N LYS A 5 22.54 -0.87 12.66
CA LYS A 5 23.60 -1.75 12.12
C LYS A 5 23.07 -3.16 12.01
N ASP A 6 23.09 -3.69 10.78
CA ASP A 6 22.64 -5.04 10.42
C ASP A 6 21.32 -5.45 11.09
N LEU A 7 20.34 -4.53 11.10
CA LEU A 7 19.09 -4.70 11.84
C LEU A 7 18.17 -5.70 11.14
N ASN A 8 17.76 -6.74 11.86
CA ASN A 8 16.88 -7.80 11.36
C ASN A 8 15.61 -7.94 12.22
N LYS A 9 14.47 -8.20 11.56
CA LYS A 9 13.22 -8.57 12.22
C LYS A 9 12.33 -9.47 11.38
N SER A 10 11.83 -10.53 12.01
CA SER A 10 11.00 -11.56 11.41
C SER A 10 9.72 -11.78 12.22
N PHE A 11 8.69 -12.27 11.53
CA PHE A 11 7.42 -12.73 12.09
C PHE A 11 7.07 -14.07 11.44
N GLY A 12 7.30 -15.18 12.16
CA GLY A 12 7.22 -16.51 11.55
C GLY A 12 8.19 -16.64 10.37
N SER A 13 7.68 -16.99 9.19
CA SER A 13 8.44 -17.06 7.93
C SER A 13 8.72 -15.68 7.29
N VAL A 14 8.03 -14.62 7.70
CA VAL A 14 8.13 -13.30 7.05
C VAL A 14 9.27 -12.49 7.68
N GLN A 15 10.39 -12.35 6.97
CA GLN A 15 11.44 -11.38 7.31
C GLN A 15 10.99 -9.97 6.88
N ALA A 16 10.52 -9.18 7.84
CA ALA A 16 9.95 -7.85 7.64
C ALA A 16 10.99 -6.71 7.65
N VAL A 17 12.18 -6.94 8.21
CA VAL A 17 13.36 -6.07 8.10
C VAL A 17 14.60 -6.97 7.98
N ARG A 18 15.48 -6.67 7.03
CA ARG A 18 16.64 -7.50 6.68
C ARG A 18 17.89 -6.64 6.56
N GLN A 19 18.90 -6.91 7.38
CA GLN A 19 20.21 -6.26 7.40
C GLN A 19 20.16 -4.72 7.23
N LEU A 20 19.17 -4.07 7.84
CA LEU A 20 18.95 -2.64 7.64
C LEU A 20 20.05 -1.85 8.34
N ASN A 21 20.86 -1.19 7.52
CA ASN A 21 21.88 -0.24 7.90
C ASN A 21 21.38 1.16 7.53
N LEU A 22 21.26 2.04 8.53
CA LEU A 22 20.70 3.39 8.39
C LEU A 22 21.51 4.36 9.25
N ASN A 23 21.82 5.54 8.74
CA ASN A 23 22.40 6.63 9.51
C ASN A 23 21.76 7.97 9.14
N VAL A 24 20.95 8.52 10.06
CA VAL A 24 20.38 9.86 9.93
C VAL A 24 21.14 10.81 10.88
N PRO A 25 21.80 11.87 10.38
CA PRO A 25 22.47 12.89 11.18
C PRO A 25 21.46 13.85 11.84
N ALA A 26 21.98 14.84 12.58
CA ALA A 26 21.13 15.89 13.15
C ALA A 26 20.58 16.80 12.04
N GLY A 27 19.31 17.21 12.14
CA GLY A 27 18.74 18.22 11.23
C GLY A 27 18.36 17.73 9.84
N GLU A 28 18.21 16.42 9.64
CA GLU A 28 17.79 15.84 8.36
C GLU A 28 16.33 15.36 8.42
N ILE A 29 15.57 15.62 7.35
CA ILE A 29 14.32 14.90 7.02
C ILE A 29 14.70 13.74 6.09
N TYR A 30 14.65 12.53 6.64
CA TYR A 30 14.91 11.28 5.93
C TYR A 30 13.60 10.58 5.57
N GLY A 31 13.36 10.30 4.29
CA GLY A 31 12.20 9.54 3.83
C GLY A 31 12.50 8.05 3.72
N LEU A 32 11.74 7.20 4.42
CA LEU A 32 11.76 5.74 4.23
C LEU A 32 10.57 5.36 3.34
N VAL A 33 10.85 5.11 2.05
CA VAL A 33 9.85 5.14 0.98
C VAL A 33 9.66 3.75 0.39
N GLY A 34 8.41 3.32 0.21
CA GLY A 34 8.11 2.02 -0.40
C GLY A 34 6.64 1.65 -0.31
N SER A 35 6.28 0.55 -0.97
CA SER A 35 4.92 0.01 -0.95
C SER A 35 4.49 -0.43 0.45
N ASP A 36 3.23 -0.82 0.58
CA ASP A 36 2.78 -1.57 1.75
C ASP A 36 3.46 -2.93 1.82
N GLY A 37 3.57 -3.47 3.03
CA GLY A 37 4.37 -4.67 3.32
C GLY A 37 5.89 -4.50 3.20
N ALA A 38 6.42 -3.37 2.73
CA ALA A 38 7.87 -3.19 2.50
C ALA A 38 8.74 -3.23 3.77
N GLY A 39 8.14 -3.07 4.96
CA GLY A 39 8.82 -3.07 6.26
C GLY A 39 8.94 -1.70 6.96
N LYS A 40 8.31 -0.65 6.39
CA LYS A 40 8.38 0.76 6.84
C LYS A 40 7.98 0.93 8.32
N THR A 41 6.72 0.60 8.65
CA THR A 41 6.18 0.65 10.02
C THR A 41 6.93 -0.26 10.99
N THR A 42 7.37 -1.45 10.54
CA THR A 42 8.19 -2.37 11.35
C THR A 42 9.51 -1.72 11.74
N THR A 43 10.16 -1.03 10.81
CA THR A 43 11.39 -0.26 11.06
C THR A 43 11.16 0.82 12.11
N LEU A 44 10.10 1.64 12.00
CA LEU A 44 9.80 2.66 13.00
C LEU A 44 9.50 2.06 14.39
N ARG A 45 8.81 0.91 14.47
CA ARG A 45 8.55 0.19 15.72
C ARG A 45 9.82 -0.35 16.39
N LEU A 46 10.84 -0.70 15.61
CA LEU A 46 12.18 -1.03 16.12
C LEU A 46 12.91 0.22 16.61
N LEU A 47 12.86 1.32 15.86
CA LEU A 47 13.52 2.59 16.21
C LEU A 47 12.96 3.25 17.48
N VAL A 48 11.66 3.11 17.76
CA VAL A 48 11.04 3.58 19.02
C VAL A 48 11.15 2.55 20.17
N GLY A 49 11.68 1.35 19.89
CA GLY A 49 11.78 0.27 20.86
C GLY A 49 10.42 -0.26 21.33
N ALA A 50 9.38 -0.16 20.50
CA ALA A 50 8.11 -0.85 20.72
C ALA A 50 8.22 -2.36 20.42
N MET A 51 9.24 -2.75 19.66
CA MET A 51 9.60 -4.14 19.37
C MET A 51 11.10 -4.35 19.56
N ARG A 52 11.49 -5.57 19.94
CA ARG A 52 12.91 -5.99 19.91
C ARG A 52 13.27 -6.55 18.53
N PRO A 53 14.43 -6.19 17.96
CA PRO A 53 14.97 -6.87 16.78
C PRO A 53 15.34 -8.31 17.09
N ASP A 54 15.51 -9.12 16.05
CA ASP A 54 16.02 -10.49 16.18
C ASP A 54 17.55 -10.47 16.27
N SER A 55 18.19 -9.56 15.53
CA SER A 55 19.62 -9.27 15.57
C SER A 55 19.92 -7.87 15.03
N GLY A 56 21.17 -7.44 15.18
CA GLY A 56 21.61 -6.08 14.85
C GLY A 56 21.50 -5.11 16.01
N GLN A 57 21.75 -3.83 15.75
CA GLN A 57 21.81 -2.76 16.75
C GLN A 57 21.01 -1.54 16.30
N VAL A 58 20.49 -0.79 17.28
CA VAL A 58 19.82 0.51 17.11
C VAL A 58 20.36 1.48 18.15
N SER A 59 20.77 2.67 17.72
CA SER A 59 21.15 3.78 18.60
C SER A 59 20.36 5.05 18.26
N ILE A 60 19.91 5.74 19.28
CA ILE A 60 19.15 6.99 19.20
C ILE A 60 19.84 8.04 20.07
N CYS A 61 20.34 9.11 19.46
CA CYS A 61 21.13 10.16 20.12
C CYS A 61 22.36 9.63 20.89
N GLY A 62 22.90 8.47 20.49
CA GLY A 62 24.00 7.77 21.18
C GLY A 62 23.56 6.74 22.22
N TYR A 63 22.27 6.67 22.57
CA TYR A 63 21.73 5.66 23.50
C TYR A 63 21.39 4.37 22.73
N ALA A 64 21.95 3.24 23.16
CA ALA A 64 21.65 1.93 22.56
C ALA A 64 20.29 1.43 23.05
N ILE A 65 19.36 1.14 22.14
CA ILE A 65 17.94 0.92 22.52
C ILE A 65 17.71 -0.39 23.28
N ASP A 66 18.62 -1.36 23.18
CA ASP A 66 18.57 -2.64 23.89
C ASP A 66 18.90 -2.49 25.39
N ARG A 67 19.69 -1.47 25.75
CA ARG A 67 20.24 -1.25 27.11
C ARG A 67 19.73 0.02 27.78
N GLN A 68 19.40 1.03 26.98
CA GLN A 68 19.10 2.40 27.41
C GLN A 68 17.75 2.85 26.84
N VAL A 69 16.75 1.95 26.91
CA VAL A 69 15.41 2.11 26.33
C VAL A 69 14.80 3.45 26.71
N GLU A 70 14.79 3.81 27.99
CA GLU A 70 14.10 5.01 28.47
C GLU A 70 14.86 6.29 28.13
N GLN A 71 16.20 6.28 28.18
CA GLN A 71 17.01 7.40 27.71
C GLN A 71 16.82 7.65 26.21
N ALA A 72 16.77 6.58 25.39
CA ALA A 72 16.49 6.65 23.97
C ALA A 72 15.07 7.15 23.68
N ARG A 73 14.05 6.57 24.33
CA ARG A 73 12.63 6.97 24.18
C ARG A 73 12.38 8.41 24.59
N ALA A 74 13.08 8.94 25.60
CA ALA A 74 12.99 10.35 25.99
C ALA A 74 13.42 11.30 24.86
N GLN A 75 14.23 10.85 23.90
CA GLN A 75 14.61 11.65 22.72
C GLN A 75 13.60 11.57 21.56
N ILE A 76 12.60 10.68 21.64
CA ILE A 76 11.74 10.32 20.50
C ILE A 76 10.30 10.83 20.68
N GLY A 77 9.86 11.62 19.72
CA GLY A 77 8.45 11.84 19.39
C GLY A 77 8.04 10.83 18.33
N TYR A 78 6.88 10.21 18.48
CA TYR A 78 6.38 9.21 17.52
C TYR A 78 4.92 9.48 17.19
N LEU A 79 4.63 9.60 15.90
CA LEU A 79 3.29 9.64 15.32
C LEU A 79 3.08 8.35 14.53
N SER A 80 2.19 7.48 14.99
CA SER A 80 1.85 6.21 14.32
C SER A 80 0.78 6.39 13.25
N GLN A 81 0.81 5.57 12.19
CA GLN A 81 -0.14 5.60 11.06
C GLN A 81 -1.60 5.59 11.53
N ARG A 82 -1.93 4.65 12.42
CA ARG A 82 -3.15 4.72 13.25
C ARG A 82 -2.80 5.43 14.54
N PHE A 83 -2.98 6.75 14.58
CA PHE A 83 -2.74 7.54 15.77
C PHE A 83 -4.00 7.56 16.66
N SER A 84 -3.89 6.95 17.84
CA SER A 84 -4.99 6.90 18.82
C SER A 84 -5.11 8.20 19.59
N LEU A 85 -5.75 9.20 18.98
CA LEU A 85 -6.32 10.33 19.72
C LEU A 85 -7.46 9.83 20.63
N TYR A 86 -7.58 10.42 21.81
CA TYR A 86 -8.77 10.28 22.63
C TYR A 86 -9.81 11.26 22.10
N GLU A 87 -10.72 10.76 21.26
CA GLU A 87 -11.68 11.57 20.52
C GLU A 87 -12.63 12.38 21.42
N ASP A 88 -12.94 11.85 22.60
CA ASP A 88 -13.74 12.51 23.63
C ASP A 88 -13.01 13.61 24.41
N LEU A 89 -11.68 13.58 24.43
CA LEU A 89 -10.87 14.62 25.07
C LEU A 89 -10.72 15.82 24.12
N THR A 90 -10.58 17.01 24.69
CA THR A 90 -10.23 18.21 23.92
C THR A 90 -8.83 18.13 23.31
N VAL A 91 -8.54 19.02 22.37
CA VAL A 91 -7.21 19.24 21.80
C VAL A 91 -6.15 19.40 22.91
N LEU A 92 -6.39 20.24 23.91
CA LEU A 92 -5.44 20.48 24.99
C LEU A 92 -5.31 19.28 25.94
N GLU A 93 -6.41 18.57 26.23
CA GLU A 93 -6.40 17.36 27.07
C GLU A 93 -5.68 16.17 26.42
N ASN A 94 -5.75 16.04 25.09
CA ASN A 94 -4.95 15.05 24.36
C ASN A 94 -3.45 15.31 24.55
N ILE A 95 -3.00 16.57 24.35
CA ILE A 95 -1.58 16.92 24.53
C ILE A 95 -1.15 16.73 25.99
N ARG A 96 -1.99 17.15 26.95
CA ARG A 96 -1.81 16.92 28.39
C ARG A 96 -1.56 15.44 28.70
N PHE A 97 -2.42 14.54 28.20
CA PHE A 97 -2.30 13.11 28.46
C PHE A 97 -0.93 12.58 28.03
N PHE A 98 -0.50 12.88 26.80
CA PHE A 98 0.80 12.42 26.30
C PHE A 98 1.98 13.08 27.04
N ALA A 99 1.83 14.31 27.53
CA ALA A 99 2.84 14.98 28.35
C ALA A 99 2.99 14.36 29.74
N GLU A 100 1.88 14.11 30.44
CA GLU A 100 1.87 13.51 31.78
C GLU A 100 2.36 12.05 31.75
N VAL A 101 2.01 11.28 30.70
CA VAL A 101 2.56 9.93 30.46
C VAL A 101 4.09 9.95 30.23
N ARG A 102 4.65 11.06 29.73
CA ARG A 102 6.10 11.28 29.61
C ARG A 102 6.74 11.91 30.86
N GLY A 103 5.99 12.05 31.95
CA GLY A 103 6.49 12.56 33.23
C GLY A 103 6.65 14.08 33.31
N LEU A 104 6.10 14.85 32.37
CA LEU A 104 6.17 16.32 32.41
C LEU A 104 5.20 16.90 33.43
N SER A 105 5.64 17.87 34.22
CA SER A 105 4.76 18.56 35.17
C SER A 105 3.83 19.54 34.44
N ALA A 106 2.73 19.93 35.11
CA ALA A 106 1.83 20.96 34.58
C ALA A 106 2.51 22.33 34.35
N GLN A 107 3.62 22.61 35.04
CA GLN A 107 4.40 23.83 34.84
C GLN A 107 5.23 23.76 33.55
N ASP A 108 5.65 22.56 33.14
CA ASP A 108 6.45 22.33 31.94
C ASP A 108 5.59 22.17 30.68
N TRP A 109 4.52 21.35 30.76
CA TRP A 109 3.75 20.98 29.57
C TRP A 109 2.76 22.06 29.12
N LEU A 110 2.17 22.83 30.04
CA LEU A 110 1.07 23.76 29.70
C LEU A 110 1.53 24.99 28.89
N PRO A 111 2.56 25.76 29.28
CA PRO A 111 3.02 26.91 28.48
C PRO A 111 3.47 26.47 27.10
N ARG A 112 4.25 25.40 27.08
CA ARG A 112 4.75 24.72 25.89
C ARG A 112 3.63 24.24 24.95
N SER A 113 2.54 23.70 25.49
CA SER A 113 1.42 23.24 24.65
C SER A 113 0.73 24.41 23.94
N MET A 114 0.71 25.60 24.55
CA MET A 114 0.22 26.79 23.87
C MET A 114 1.12 27.19 22.69
N GLU A 115 2.44 27.22 22.89
CA GLU A 115 3.43 27.48 21.82
C GLU A 115 3.32 26.47 20.67
N ILE A 116 3.22 25.17 20.99
CA ILE A 116 3.07 24.11 19.99
C ILE A 116 1.72 24.24 19.25
N LEU A 117 0.64 24.54 19.95
CA LEU A 117 -0.68 24.74 19.34
C LEU A 117 -0.72 25.97 18.44
N GLU A 118 0.01 27.03 18.75
CA GLU A 118 0.21 28.17 17.85
C GLU A 118 1.02 27.75 16.62
N PHE A 119 2.14 27.05 16.82
CA PHE A 119 2.99 26.55 15.74
C PHE A 119 2.24 25.67 14.73
N VAL A 120 1.45 24.69 15.21
CA VAL A 120 0.66 23.80 14.32
C VAL A 120 -0.66 24.41 13.83
N GLY A 121 -1.01 25.63 14.26
CA GLY A 121 -2.24 26.32 13.85
C GLY A 121 -3.53 25.79 14.49
N LEU A 122 -3.45 25.20 15.69
CA LEU A 122 -4.59 24.64 16.43
C LEU A 122 -4.96 25.42 17.71
N ALA A 123 -4.28 26.52 18.05
CA ALA A 123 -4.52 27.30 19.26
C ALA A 123 -6.00 27.74 19.47
N ALA A 124 -6.67 28.17 18.40
CA ALA A 124 -8.09 28.54 18.43
C ALA A 124 -9.03 27.35 18.73
N PHE A 125 -8.57 26.11 18.52
CA PHE A 125 -9.33 24.88 18.71
C PHE A 125 -8.98 24.15 20.01
N LYS A 126 -8.18 24.73 20.91
CA LYS A 126 -7.67 24.06 22.12
C LYS A 126 -8.74 23.41 23.02
N GLY A 127 -9.95 23.97 23.04
CA GLY A 127 -11.11 23.44 23.79
C GLY A 127 -12.10 22.60 22.97
N ARG A 128 -11.82 22.32 21.69
CA ARG A 128 -12.66 21.46 20.83
C ARG A 128 -12.29 19.99 21.07
N LYS A 129 -13.28 19.10 21.13
CA LYS A 129 -13.06 17.64 21.18
C LYS A 129 -12.28 17.15 19.95
N ALA A 130 -11.33 16.25 20.14
CA ALA A 130 -10.47 15.74 19.07
C ALA A 130 -11.26 14.95 18.00
N GLY A 131 -12.34 14.26 18.38
CA GLY A 131 -13.21 13.55 17.43
C GLY A 131 -13.89 14.49 16.43
N LEU A 132 -14.12 15.75 16.81
CA LEU A 132 -14.76 16.78 15.97
C LEU A 132 -13.78 17.52 15.05
N LEU A 133 -12.52 17.07 14.94
CA LEU A 133 -11.51 17.65 14.05
C LEU A 133 -11.54 16.97 12.67
N SER A 134 -11.18 17.70 11.61
CA SER A 134 -10.93 17.08 10.29
C SER A 134 -9.70 16.16 10.35
N GLY A 135 -9.55 15.23 9.40
CA GLY A 135 -8.41 14.30 9.36
C GLY A 135 -7.06 15.02 9.42
N GLY A 136 -6.87 16.07 8.62
CA GLY A 136 -5.65 16.88 8.66
C GLY A 136 -5.44 17.68 9.96
N MET A 137 -6.51 18.10 10.64
CA MET A 137 -6.41 18.67 12.00
C MET A 137 -6.05 17.61 13.04
N LYS A 138 -6.55 16.37 12.93
CA LYS A 138 -6.15 15.23 13.77
C LYS A 138 -4.66 14.92 13.59
N GLN A 139 -4.12 14.96 12.37
CA GLN A 139 -2.68 14.80 12.12
C GLN A 139 -1.83 15.95 12.70
N LYS A 140 -2.27 17.21 12.55
CA LYS A 140 -1.62 18.37 13.20
C LYS A 140 -1.62 18.25 14.73
N LEU A 141 -2.68 17.68 15.33
CA LEU A 141 -2.73 17.37 16.76
C LEU A 141 -1.80 16.21 17.15
N GLY A 142 -1.72 15.15 16.35
CA GLY A 142 -0.78 14.05 16.59
C GLY A 142 0.67 14.51 16.56
N LEU A 143 1.02 15.39 15.61
CA LEU A 143 2.31 16.07 15.60
C LEU A 143 2.52 16.90 16.87
N ALA A 144 1.54 17.69 17.31
CA ALA A 144 1.64 18.48 18.54
C ALA A 144 1.88 17.59 19.79
N SER A 145 1.15 16.49 19.92
CA SER A 145 1.34 15.51 20.99
C SER A 145 2.72 14.83 20.95
N ALA A 146 3.26 14.53 19.77
CA ALA A 146 4.62 14.00 19.62
C ALA A 146 5.69 15.02 20.00
N LEU A 147 5.45 16.32 19.75
CA LEU A 147 6.38 17.41 20.03
C LEU A 147 6.40 17.89 21.49
N VAL A 148 5.40 17.52 22.31
CA VAL A 148 5.31 17.97 23.71
C VAL A 148 6.45 17.45 24.60
N SER A 149 7.22 16.45 24.15
CA SER A 149 8.36 15.87 24.88
C SER A 149 9.75 16.47 24.57
N GLN A 150 9.83 17.51 23.71
CA GLN A 150 11.10 18.12 23.24
C GLN A 150 12.02 17.10 22.52
N PRO A 151 11.46 16.25 21.64
CA PRO A 151 12.24 15.19 21.02
C PRO A 151 13.33 15.76 20.10
N ARG A 152 14.47 15.07 20.08
CA ARG A 152 15.56 15.31 19.11
C ARG A 152 15.37 14.49 17.83
N VAL A 153 14.57 13.43 17.93
CA VAL A 153 14.18 12.52 16.84
C VAL A 153 12.66 12.45 16.77
N LEU A 154 12.11 12.76 15.60
CA LEU A 154 10.69 12.63 15.31
C LEU A 154 10.50 11.49 14.30
N LEU A 155 9.74 10.47 14.68
CA LEU A 155 9.39 9.34 13.83
C LEU A 155 7.93 9.50 13.40
N LEU A 156 7.68 9.58 12.10
CA LEU A 156 6.36 9.82 11.52
C LEU A 156 6.00 8.65 10.61
N ASP A 157 5.01 7.86 11.01
CA ASP A 157 4.54 6.72 10.24
C ASP A 157 3.36 7.14 9.34
N GLU A 158 3.63 7.39 8.06
CA GLU A 158 2.66 7.81 7.04
C GLU A 158 1.67 8.92 7.49
N PRO A 159 2.17 10.08 7.98
CA PRO A 159 1.38 11.09 8.70
C PRO A 159 0.36 11.86 7.83
N THR A 160 0.35 11.60 6.52
CA THR A 160 -0.36 12.33 5.46
C THR A 160 -1.26 11.42 4.62
N THR A 161 -1.28 10.11 4.90
CA THR A 161 -2.21 9.17 4.27
C THR A 161 -3.66 9.55 4.57
N GLY A 162 -4.50 9.61 3.53
CA GLY A 162 -5.90 10.07 3.62
C GLY A 162 -6.06 11.58 3.88
N VAL A 163 -5.00 12.38 3.79
CA VAL A 163 -5.06 13.85 3.92
C VAL A 163 -5.09 14.50 2.53
N ASP A 164 -5.93 15.53 2.39
CA ASP A 164 -6.08 16.30 1.15
C ASP A 164 -4.77 17.03 0.74
N PRO A 165 -4.58 17.38 -0.54
CA PRO A 165 -3.34 17.98 -1.02
C PRO A 165 -2.94 19.30 -0.34
N VAL A 166 -3.92 20.13 0.05
CA VAL A 166 -3.66 21.43 0.70
C VAL A 166 -3.18 21.19 2.13
N THR A 167 -3.88 20.36 2.91
CA THR A 167 -3.47 20.08 4.28
C THR A 167 -2.18 19.23 4.34
N ARG A 168 -1.89 18.40 3.32
CA ARG A 168 -0.59 17.74 3.15
C ARG A 168 0.54 18.77 2.96
N GLN A 169 0.33 19.78 2.12
CA GLN A 169 1.30 20.86 1.91
C GLN A 169 1.55 21.67 3.19
N ASP A 170 0.48 22.03 3.93
CA ASP A 170 0.58 22.65 5.26
C ASP A 170 1.42 21.82 6.23
N PHE A 171 1.19 20.50 6.28
CA PHE A 171 1.91 19.60 7.17
C PHE A 171 3.40 19.56 6.82
N TRP A 172 3.75 19.49 5.53
CA TRP A 172 5.13 19.58 5.07
C TRP A 172 5.80 20.91 5.43
N GLN A 173 5.07 22.04 5.38
CA GLN A 173 5.59 23.33 5.85
C GLN A 173 5.83 23.35 7.37
N LEU A 174 5.10 22.57 8.16
CA LEU A 174 5.40 22.40 9.60
C LEU A 174 6.70 21.60 9.78
N LEU A 175 6.89 20.48 9.07
CA LEU A 175 8.10 19.66 9.17
C LEU A 175 9.36 20.43 8.75
N VAL A 176 9.30 21.16 7.63
CA VAL A 176 10.44 21.98 7.17
C VAL A 176 10.77 23.06 8.20
N ARG A 177 9.77 23.76 8.76
CA ARG A 177 9.99 24.76 9.82
C ARG A 177 10.59 24.15 11.08
N LEU A 178 10.11 22.98 11.51
CA LEU A 178 10.59 22.27 12.69
C LEU A 178 12.09 21.94 12.60
N VAL A 179 12.53 21.38 11.46
CA VAL A 179 13.92 20.95 11.24
C VAL A 179 14.86 22.13 10.95
N SER A 180 14.32 23.22 10.39
CA SER A 180 15.08 24.43 10.09
C SER A 180 15.30 25.34 11.30
N GLN A 181 14.54 25.17 12.39
CA GLN A 181 14.66 25.98 13.60
C GLN A 181 15.79 25.44 14.50
N PRO A 182 16.87 26.22 14.76
CA PRO A 182 17.89 25.86 15.73
C PRO A 182 17.40 26.00 17.19
N SER A 183 16.22 26.61 17.38
CA SER A 183 15.79 27.29 18.60
C SER A 183 15.11 26.42 19.65
N LEU A 184 14.92 25.12 19.41
CA LEU A 184 14.40 24.23 20.45
C LEU A 184 15.49 24.02 21.53
N PRO A 185 15.16 23.99 22.84
CA PRO A 185 16.14 23.71 23.89
C PRO A 185 16.90 22.38 23.71
N SER A 186 16.34 21.42 22.96
CA SER A 186 16.95 20.14 22.58
C SER A 186 18.00 20.22 21.45
N GLY A 187 18.19 21.40 20.85
CA GLY A 187 18.90 21.58 19.60
C GLY A 187 18.09 21.12 18.38
N GLN A 188 18.78 20.88 17.27
CA GLN A 188 18.15 20.59 15.97
C GLN A 188 17.45 19.23 15.94
N VAL A 189 16.18 19.23 15.54
CA VAL A 189 15.35 18.02 15.41
C VAL A 189 15.64 17.30 14.10
N SER A 190 15.65 15.96 14.14
CA SER A 190 15.82 15.10 12.96
C SER A 190 14.53 14.29 12.75
N VAL A 191 14.10 14.11 11.51
CA VAL A 191 12.82 13.47 11.18
C VAL A 191 13.07 12.23 10.33
N ILE A 192 12.45 11.10 10.70
CA ILE A 192 12.19 10.02 9.75
C ILE A 192 10.70 10.03 9.45
N ILE A 193 10.36 10.09 8.16
CA ILE A 193 9.00 9.96 7.66
C ILE A 193 8.90 8.71 6.79
N THR A 194 7.93 7.84 7.05
CA THR A 194 7.55 6.78 6.10
C THR A 194 6.46 7.31 5.17
N THR A 195 6.51 6.93 3.90
CA THR A 195 5.47 7.29 2.93
C THR A 195 5.48 6.31 1.75
N PRO A 196 4.31 5.96 1.18
CA PRO A 196 4.25 5.33 -0.14
C PRO A 196 4.37 6.35 -1.28
N TYR A 197 4.22 7.65 -1.00
CA TYR A 197 4.05 8.68 -2.04
C TYR A 197 5.37 9.32 -2.47
N MET A 198 5.61 9.33 -3.78
CA MET A 198 6.86 9.82 -4.39
C MET A 198 6.98 11.36 -4.39
N ASP A 199 5.87 12.09 -4.34
CA ASP A 199 5.83 13.56 -4.22
C ASP A 199 6.25 14.04 -2.83
N GLU A 200 6.02 13.21 -1.81
CA GLU A 200 6.48 13.42 -0.44
C GLU A 200 7.95 13.03 -0.28
N ALA A 201 8.36 11.88 -0.86
CA ALA A 201 9.76 11.48 -0.96
C ALA A 201 10.65 12.57 -1.58
N ALA A 202 10.14 13.27 -2.62
CA ALA A 202 10.85 14.36 -3.29
C ALA A 202 11.13 15.60 -2.41
N ARG A 203 10.44 15.74 -1.26
CA ARG A 203 10.61 16.85 -0.31
C ARG A 203 11.62 16.54 0.80
N CYS A 204 12.06 15.29 0.93
CA CYS A 204 13.05 14.86 1.92
C CYS A 204 14.47 15.32 1.51
N ASN A 205 15.36 15.50 2.49
CA ASN A 205 16.77 15.78 2.21
C ASN A 205 17.46 14.57 1.56
N ARG A 206 17.13 13.38 2.05
CA ARG A 206 17.60 12.07 1.59
C ARG A 206 16.45 11.07 1.72
N ILE A 207 16.43 10.07 0.87
CA ILE A 207 15.48 8.97 0.96
C ILE A 207 16.17 7.62 0.85
N GLY A 208 15.56 6.64 1.49
CA GLY A 208 15.82 5.23 1.35
C GLY A 208 14.63 4.53 0.72
N PHE A 209 14.82 3.92 -0.45
CA PHE A 209 13.82 3.02 -1.02
C PHE A 209 13.87 1.67 -0.31
N MET A 210 12.76 1.28 0.31
CA MET A 210 12.59 0.04 1.05
C MET A 210 11.67 -0.91 0.31
N ARG A 211 12.03 -2.20 0.27
CA ARG A 211 11.22 -3.27 -0.32
C ARG A 211 11.56 -4.61 0.30
N GLN A 212 10.54 -5.42 0.62
CA GLN A 212 10.70 -6.79 1.18
C GLN A 212 11.64 -6.84 2.42
N GLY A 213 11.66 -5.77 3.22
CA GLY A 213 12.52 -5.63 4.40
C GLY A 213 13.91 -5.04 4.14
N GLU A 214 14.32 -4.82 2.88
CA GLU A 214 15.66 -4.38 2.50
C GLU A 214 15.67 -2.94 1.96
N LEU A 215 16.81 -2.26 2.12
CA LEU A 215 17.06 -0.93 1.58
C LEU A 215 17.69 -1.07 0.17
N ILE A 216 16.87 -0.98 -0.89
CA ILE A 216 17.30 -1.25 -2.27
C ILE A 216 18.07 -0.09 -2.91
N ALA A 217 17.91 1.14 -2.40
CA ALA A 217 18.77 2.28 -2.71
C ALA A 217 18.61 3.37 -1.66
N GLU A 218 19.67 4.18 -1.51
CA GLU A 218 19.67 5.37 -0.67
C GLU A 218 20.33 6.53 -1.42
N GLY A 219 19.90 7.76 -1.16
CA GLY A 219 20.52 8.97 -1.70
C GLY A 219 19.58 10.18 -1.66
N THR A 220 20.07 11.35 -2.06
CA THR A 220 19.19 12.51 -2.25
C THR A 220 18.22 12.26 -3.41
N PRO A 221 17.01 12.86 -3.40
CA PRO A 221 16.08 12.74 -4.53
C PRO A 221 16.69 13.08 -5.89
N SER A 222 17.68 13.99 -5.94
CA SER A 222 18.40 14.35 -7.17
C SER A 222 19.45 13.30 -7.58
N GLN A 223 20.18 12.70 -6.62
CA GLN A 223 21.12 11.60 -6.89
C GLN A 223 20.40 10.35 -7.42
N LEU A 224 19.21 10.05 -6.89
CA LEU A 224 18.42 8.89 -7.32
C LEU A 224 17.85 9.10 -8.72
N ARG A 225 17.25 10.27 -9.01
CA ARG A 225 16.81 10.64 -10.38
C ARG A 225 17.94 10.62 -11.40
N ALA A 226 19.16 11.01 -11.00
CA ALA A 226 20.32 10.99 -11.89
C ALA A 226 20.67 9.60 -12.44
N ARG A 227 20.24 8.50 -11.79
CA ARG A 227 20.41 7.12 -12.29
C ARG A 227 19.69 6.86 -13.63
N LEU A 228 18.67 7.65 -13.95
CA LEU A 228 17.89 7.58 -15.20
C LEU A 228 18.02 8.86 -16.04
N ASN A 229 19.08 9.64 -15.83
CA ASN A 229 19.32 10.86 -16.59
C ASN A 229 19.35 10.59 -18.10
N GLY A 230 18.51 11.32 -18.82
CA GLY A 230 18.39 11.20 -20.28
C GLY A 230 17.91 9.84 -20.75
N ARG A 231 17.09 9.14 -19.95
CA ARG A 231 16.44 7.87 -20.33
C ARG A 231 14.92 7.92 -20.35
N ILE A 232 14.31 9.05 -19.98
CA ILE A 232 12.85 9.23 -19.98
C ILE A 232 12.47 10.18 -21.11
N LEU A 233 11.53 9.76 -21.94
CA LEU A 233 10.90 10.56 -22.98
C LEU A 233 9.43 10.81 -22.61
N GLU A 234 8.97 12.04 -22.74
CA GLU A 234 7.55 12.38 -22.76
C GLU A 234 7.07 12.39 -24.22
N LEU A 235 5.97 11.72 -24.48
CA LEU A 235 5.34 11.54 -25.79
C LEU A 235 3.87 11.97 -25.69
N CYS A 236 3.50 13.04 -26.41
CA CYS A 236 2.14 13.58 -26.46
C CYS A 236 1.57 13.45 -27.87
N GLY A 237 0.30 13.09 -27.98
CA GLY A 237 -0.39 12.91 -29.25
C GLY A 237 -1.68 12.11 -29.09
N SER A 238 -2.23 11.63 -30.21
CA SER A 238 -3.42 10.79 -30.21
C SER A 238 -3.47 9.82 -31.40
N PRO A 239 -4.17 8.68 -31.27
CA PRO A 239 -4.73 8.11 -30.05
C PRO A 239 -3.67 7.38 -29.20
N LEU A 240 -3.72 7.57 -27.87
CA LEU A 240 -2.64 7.16 -26.94
C LEU A 240 -2.42 5.64 -26.85
N ARG A 241 -3.46 4.83 -27.11
CA ARG A 241 -3.38 3.36 -27.04
C ARG A 241 -2.54 2.79 -28.18
N GLU A 242 -2.76 3.30 -29.39
CA GLU A 242 -2.04 2.96 -30.61
C GLU A 242 -0.59 3.48 -30.52
N MET A 243 -0.40 4.73 -30.07
CA MET A 243 0.93 5.29 -29.80
C MET A 243 1.73 4.45 -28.80
N SER A 244 1.08 4.00 -27.71
CA SER A 244 1.69 3.11 -26.70
C SER A 244 2.11 1.78 -27.32
N THR A 245 1.23 1.18 -28.14
CA THR A 245 1.50 -0.09 -28.84
C THR A 245 2.67 0.02 -29.83
N VAL A 246 2.80 1.14 -30.54
CA VAL A 246 3.93 1.40 -31.45
C VAL A 246 5.22 1.66 -30.65
N ALA A 247 5.16 2.50 -29.62
CA ALA A 247 6.32 2.82 -28.79
C ALA A 247 6.89 1.59 -28.07
N ALA A 248 6.04 0.71 -27.55
CA ALA A 248 6.43 -0.53 -26.87
C ALA A 248 7.07 -1.57 -27.81
N ARG A 249 7.02 -1.37 -29.14
CA ARG A 249 7.70 -2.22 -30.14
C ARG A 249 9.05 -1.65 -30.61
N ASP A 250 9.41 -0.43 -30.22
CA ASP A 250 10.70 0.14 -30.60
C ASP A 250 11.84 -0.53 -29.81
N PRO A 251 12.90 -1.04 -30.46
CA PRO A 251 13.97 -1.79 -29.79
C PRO A 251 14.84 -0.95 -28.84
N GLY A 252 14.66 0.38 -28.80
CA GLY A 252 15.30 1.29 -27.85
C GLY A 252 14.45 1.60 -26.61
N VAL A 253 13.20 1.11 -26.53
CA VAL A 253 12.26 1.34 -25.43
C VAL A 253 12.21 0.10 -24.52
N GLU A 254 12.31 0.32 -23.21
CA GLU A 254 12.22 -0.72 -22.17
C GLU A 254 10.82 -0.80 -21.54
N ASP A 255 10.12 0.33 -21.41
CA ASP A 255 8.83 0.45 -20.72
C ASP A 255 8.04 1.65 -21.26
N VAL A 256 6.71 1.56 -21.23
CA VAL A 256 5.76 2.56 -21.74
C VAL A 256 4.61 2.71 -20.76
N ARG A 257 4.41 3.92 -20.23
CA ARG A 257 3.39 4.22 -19.21
C ARG A 257 2.50 5.39 -19.58
N LEU A 258 1.24 5.31 -19.19
CA LEU A 258 0.28 6.41 -19.32
C LEU A 258 0.38 7.35 -18.11
N PHE A 259 0.52 8.65 -18.36
CA PHE A 259 0.54 9.70 -17.35
C PHE A 259 -0.52 10.77 -17.68
N GLY A 260 -1.79 10.39 -17.56
CA GLY A 260 -2.93 11.22 -17.97
C GLY A 260 -3.10 11.24 -19.48
N ASP A 261 -2.84 12.38 -20.10
CA ASP A 261 -3.00 12.68 -21.54
C ASP A 261 -1.73 12.45 -22.38
N ARG A 262 -0.69 11.87 -21.78
CA ARG A 262 0.65 11.66 -22.37
C ARG A 262 1.22 10.31 -21.98
N LEU A 263 2.20 9.86 -22.74
CA LEU A 263 2.99 8.66 -22.46
C LEU A 263 4.37 9.05 -21.94
N HIS A 264 4.86 8.33 -20.93
CA HIS A 264 6.27 8.33 -20.56
C HIS A 264 6.91 7.03 -21.06
N LEU A 265 8.00 7.17 -21.82
CA LEU A 265 8.78 6.05 -22.34
C LEU A 265 10.11 5.98 -21.60
N ARG A 266 10.47 4.81 -21.09
CA ARG A 266 11.82 4.55 -20.57
C ARG A 266 12.65 3.91 -21.67
N THR A 267 13.82 4.46 -21.96
CA THR A 267 14.71 3.99 -23.02
C THR A 267 15.93 3.27 -22.48
N LEU A 268 16.51 2.40 -23.30
CA LEU A 268 17.86 1.88 -23.12
C LEU A 268 18.87 3.04 -22.98
N ALA A 269 19.94 2.81 -22.22
CA ALA A 269 20.96 3.83 -21.96
C ALA A 269 21.59 4.33 -23.28
N GLY A 270 21.58 5.66 -23.49
CA GLY A 270 22.10 6.31 -24.69
C GLY A 270 21.21 6.21 -25.94
N LYS A 271 20.04 5.56 -25.88
CA LYS A 271 19.19 5.34 -27.07
C LYS A 271 18.10 6.38 -27.32
N SER A 272 17.90 7.34 -26.41
CA SER A 272 16.78 8.29 -26.47
C SER A 272 16.71 9.12 -27.75
N ALA A 273 17.85 9.58 -28.30
CA ALA A 273 17.87 10.31 -29.57
C ALA A 273 17.48 9.43 -30.77
N GLU A 274 17.89 8.16 -30.79
CA GLU A 274 17.50 7.22 -31.85
C GLU A 274 16.00 6.88 -31.76
N VAL A 275 15.48 6.69 -30.55
CA VAL A 275 14.05 6.44 -30.28
C VAL A 275 13.21 7.65 -30.70
N ILE A 276 13.64 8.88 -30.40
CA ILE A 276 12.96 10.11 -30.84
C ILE A 276 12.79 10.12 -32.36
N ASN A 277 13.86 9.84 -33.11
CA ASN A 277 13.82 9.86 -34.57
C ASN A 277 12.89 8.76 -35.11
N ARG A 278 13.06 7.50 -34.65
CA ARG A 278 12.24 6.36 -35.13
C ARG A 278 10.75 6.53 -34.82
N LEU A 279 10.40 7.02 -33.62
CA LEU A 279 9.00 7.27 -33.27
C LEU A 279 8.41 8.47 -34.01
N GLY A 280 9.24 9.46 -34.38
CA GLY A 280 8.84 10.57 -35.24
C GLY A 280 8.37 10.13 -36.63
N GLU A 281 8.93 9.04 -37.16
CA GLU A 281 8.57 8.45 -38.47
C GLU A 281 7.46 7.39 -38.34
N ASN A 282 7.64 6.43 -37.42
CA ASN A 282 6.75 5.27 -37.27
C ASN A 282 5.34 5.62 -36.75
N LEU A 283 5.20 6.66 -35.91
CA LEU A 283 3.88 7.01 -35.35
C LEU A 283 2.91 7.58 -36.42
N PRO A 284 3.32 8.56 -37.26
CA PRO A 284 2.51 8.97 -38.41
C PRO A 284 2.17 7.84 -39.39
N GLU A 285 3.11 6.93 -39.69
CA GLU A 285 2.86 5.78 -40.57
C GLU A 285 1.81 4.82 -39.99
N ALA A 286 1.79 4.66 -38.66
CA ALA A 286 0.77 3.90 -37.94
C ALA A 286 -0.58 4.64 -37.77
N GLY A 287 -0.75 5.80 -38.41
CA GLY A 287 -1.98 6.62 -38.34
C GLY A 287 -2.13 7.42 -37.04
N CYS A 288 -1.08 7.53 -36.22
CA CYS A 288 -1.10 8.33 -35.01
C CYS A 288 -0.70 9.79 -35.28
N LYS A 289 -1.42 10.74 -34.68
CA LYS A 289 -1.04 12.16 -34.64
C LYS A 289 -0.03 12.38 -33.51
N LEU A 290 1.23 12.58 -33.86
CA LEU A 290 2.28 13.00 -32.94
C LEU A 290 2.24 14.52 -32.73
N ASP A 291 2.02 14.98 -31.50
CA ASP A 291 2.05 16.41 -31.15
C ASP A 291 3.43 16.85 -30.63
N SER A 292 4.05 16.04 -29.77
CA SER A 292 5.45 16.24 -29.38
C SER A 292 6.09 14.96 -28.82
N ILE A 293 7.41 14.85 -28.99
CA ILE A 293 8.24 13.88 -28.28
C ILE A 293 9.51 14.59 -27.79
N ARG A 294 9.84 14.46 -26.51
CA ARG A 294 10.98 15.15 -25.90
C ARG A 294 11.56 14.41 -24.72
N GLN A 295 12.86 14.58 -24.48
CA GLN A 295 13.51 14.07 -23.28
C GLN A 295 13.10 14.89 -22.05
N VAL A 296 12.76 14.22 -20.95
CA VAL A 296 12.39 14.85 -19.67
C VAL A 296 13.23 14.30 -18.52
N PRO A 297 13.36 15.03 -17.39
CA PRO A 297 13.98 14.49 -16.19
C PRO A 297 13.15 13.32 -15.63
N ALA A 298 13.82 12.25 -15.19
CA ALA A 298 13.15 11.17 -14.48
C ALA A 298 12.52 11.67 -13.17
N ASN A 299 11.37 11.13 -12.81
CA ASN A 299 10.76 11.31 -11.50
C ASN A 299 11.30 10.23 -10.53
N LEU A 300 10.85 10.21 -9.27
CA LEU A 300 11.29 9.19 -8.30
C LEU A 300 10.59 7.83 -8.48
N GLU A 301 9.41 7.83 -9.08
CA GLU A 301 8.64 6.62 -9.39
C GLU A 301 9.36 5.78 -10.44
N ASP A 302 9.81 6.40 -11.55
CA ASP A 302 10.63 5.79 -12.61
C ASP A 302 11.84 5.04 -12.02
N VAL A 303 12.51 5.66 -11.04
CA VAL A 303 13.68 5.09 -10.36
C VAL A 303 13.28 3.92 -9.46
N PHE A 304 12.20 4.05 -8.68
CA PHE A 304 11.71 2.99 -7.80
C PHE A 304 11.28 1.75 -8.59
N ILE A 305 10.63 1.94 -9.74
CA ILE A 305 10.24 0.88 -10.69
C ILE A 305 11.47 0.11 -11.17
N VAL A 306 12.48 0.80 -11.71
CA VAL A 306 13.71 0.15 -12.25
C VAL A 306 14.44 -0.64 -11.17
N LEU A 307 14.60 -0.07 -9.97
CA LEU A 307 15.25 -0.76 -8.84
C LEU A 307 14.41 -1.94 -8.34
N SER A 308 13.09 -1.88 -8.49
CA SER A 308 12.20 -3.00 -8.19
C SER A 308 12.39 -4.14 -9.18
N GLU A 309 12.34 -3.86 -10.48
CA GLU A 309 12.52 -4.85 -11.56
C GLU A 309 13.89 -5.57 -11.48
N GLN A 310 14.96 -4.83 -11.19
CA GLN A 310 16.31 -5.39 -11.09
C GLN A 310 16.45 -6.45 -9.98
N GLY A 311 15.87 -6.22 -8.80
CA GLY A 311 15.85 -7.23 -7.73
C GLY A 311 14.87 -8.40 -7.98
N ALA A 312 13.82 -8.18 -8.78
CA ALA A 312 12.91 -9.26 -9.17
C ALA A 312 13.60 -10.26 -10.11
N SER A 313 14.47 -9.79 -11.01
CA SER A 313 15.25 -10.64 -11.92
C SER A 313 16.16 -11.64 -11.18
N ALA A 314 16.82 -11.21 -10.10
CA ALA A 314 17.66 -12.09 -9.28
C ALA A 314 16.86 -13.15 -8.50
N SER A 315 15.60 -12.87 -8.14
CA SER A 315 14.69 -13.80 -7.47
C SER A 315 14.01 -14.78 -8.44
N LYS A 316 13.73 -14.34 -9.67
CA LYS A 316 13.02 -15.13 -10.70
C LYS A 316 13.76 -16.42 -11.11
N ALA A 317 15.08 -16.49 -10.90
CA ALA A 317 15.88 -17.69 -11.18
C ALA A 317 15.65 -18.85 -10.17
N ALA A 318 14.82 -18.66 -9.13
CA ALA A 318 14.68 -19.62 -8.03
C ALA A 318 13.29 -20.28 -7.88
N LEU A 319 12.26 -19.90 -8.66
CA LEU A 319 10.92 -20.48 -8.56
C LEU A 319 10.18 -20.55 -9.93
N ASP A 320 10.47 -21.59 -10.71
CA ASP A 320 9.60 -22.06 -11.80
C ASP A 320 8.47 -22.94 -11.22
N LEU A 321 7.31 -22.32 -10.95
CA LEU A 321 6.08 -22.98 -10.52
C LEU A 321 4.71 -22.40 -11.02
N PRO A 322 4.58 -21.41 -11.95
CA PRO A 322 3.25 -20.86 -12.27
C PRO A 322 2.30 -21.80 -13.03
N THR A 323 2.82 -22.58 -13.97
CA THR A 323 2.04 -23.18 -15.08
C THR A 323 1.03 -24.27 -14.67
N ALA A 324 1.15 -24.80 -13.45
CA ALA A 324 0.26 -25.86 -12.94
C ALA A 324 -1.03 -25.34 -12.30
N HIS A 325 -1.02 -24.13 -11.74
CA HIS A 325 -2.16 -23.59 -10.98
C HIS A 325 -3.22 -22.94 -11.88
N GLU A 326 -2.83 -22.24 -12.96
CA GLU A 326 -3.76 -21.71 -13.97
C GLU A 326 -4.60 -22.84 -14.62
N HIS A 327 -3.96 -23.97 -14.98
CA HIS A 327 -4.66 -25.11 -15.57
C HIS A 327 -5.67 -25.74 -14.60
N ALA A 328 -5.35 -25.83 -13.31
CA ALA A 328 -6.25 -26.40 -12.30
C ALA A 328 -7.50 -25.51 -12.07
N LEU A 329 -7.32 -24.19 -12.03
CA LEU A 329 -8.42 -23.22 -11.90
C LEU A 329 -9.36 -23.23 -13.10
N LYS A 330 -8.81 -23.31 -14.33
CA LYS A 330 -9.61 -23.36 -15.55
C LYS A 330 -10.50 -24.61 -15.62
N ILE A 331 -9.94 -25.77 -15.25
CA ILE A 331 -10.68 -27.05 -15.17
C ILE A 331 -11.75 -27.06 -14.06
N LEU A 332 -11.59 -26.25 -13.01
CA LEU A 332 -12.59 -26.09 -11.94
C LEU A 332 -13.77 -25.19 -12.36
N LEU A 333 -13.50 -24.12 -13.12
CA LEU A 333 -14.53 -23.19 -13.60
C LEU A 333 -15.37 -23.80 -14.74
N GLU A 334 -14.78 -24.61 -15.62
CA GLU A 334 -15.46 -25.32 -16.72
C GLU A 334 -16.43 -26.45 -16.26
N ARG A 335 -16.65 -26.63 -14.95
CA ARG A 335 -17.45 -27.75 -14.37
C ARG A 335 -18.76 -27.35 -13.68
N ILE A 336 -19.17 -26.09 -13.78
CA ILE A 336 -20.48 -25.64 -13.28
C ILE A 336 -21.59 -26.10 -14.24
N PRO A 337 -22.61 -26.88 -13.81
CA PRO A 337 -23.65 -27.39 -14.71
C PRO A 337 -24.61 -26.28 -15.16
N PRO A 338 -24.89 -26.13 -16.48
CA PRO A 338 -25.69 -25.03 -17.01
C PRO A 338 -27.19 -25.33 -16.97
N GLU A 339 -27.77 -25.52 -15.78
CA GLU A 339 -29.21 -25.76 -15.63
C GLU A 339 -29.87 -24.89 -14.53
N LYS A 340 -30.60 -23.85 -15.00
CA LYS A 340 -31.60 -23.00 -14.30
C LYS A 340 -31.22 -21.58 -13.82
N TYR A 341 -30.25 -20.90 -14.42
CA TYR A 341 -30.05 -19.45 -14.23
C TYR A 341 -29.95 -18.72 -15.58
N GLY A 342 -30.12 -17.40 -15.61
CA GLY A 342 -30.55 -16.70 -16.85
C GLY A 342 -30.07 -15.27 -17.05
N TRP A 343 -29.05 -14.82 -16.31
CA TRP A 343 -28.45 -13.49 -16.45
C TRP A 343 -26.94 -13.57 -16.22
N LEU A 344 -26.17 -12.87 -17.06
CA LEU A 344 -24.71 -12.96 -17.14
C LEU A 344 -24.06 -11.63 -16.75
N LEU A 345 -23.19 -11.63 -15.75
CA LEU A 345 -22.41 -10.47 -15.30
C LEU A 345 -20.95 -10.62 -15.72
N THR A 346 -20.42 -9.62 -16.44
CA THR A 346 -19.01 -9.56 -16.86
C THR A 346 -18.18 -8.76 -15.85
N GLY A 347 -17.06 -9.32 -15.37
CA GLY A 347 -16.19 -8.66 -14.40
C GLY A 347 -14.77 -9.23 -14.34
N SER A 348 -14.01 -8.82 -13.32
CA SER A 348 -12.69 -9.37 -13.01
C SER A 348 -12.63 -9.78 -11.54
N ALA A 349 -12.11 -10.97 -11.25
CA ALA A 349 -11.93 -11.46 -9.88
C ALA A 349 -10.45 -11.66 -9.57
N SER A 350 -10.04 -11.28 -8.36
CA SER A 350 -8.70 -11.55 -7.83
C SER A 350 -8.80 -12.56 -6.69
N LEU A 351 -8.02 -13.63 -6.77
CA LEU A 351 -7.99 -14.69 -5.76
C LEU A 351 -6.60 -14.74 -5.11
N HIS A 352 -6.55 -14.81 -3.79
CA HIS A 352 -5.30 -14.91 -3.04
C HIS A 352 -5.12 -16.32 -2.49
N LEU A 353 -4.15 -17.07 -3.03
CA LEU A 353 -3.85 -18.45 -2.62
C LEU A 353 -2.40 -18.57 -2.18
N GLN A 354 -2.19 -18.93 -0.91
CA GLN A 354 -0.87 -19.21 -0.32
C GLN A 354 0.21 -18.14 -0.58
N GLY A 355 -0.19 -16.86 -0.63
CA GLY A 355 0.71 -15.74 -0.88
C GLY A 355 0.98 -15.41 -2.35
N VAL A 356 0.28 -16.07 -3.28
CA VAL A 356 0.22 -15.67 -4.70
C VAL A 356 -1.11 -14.96 -4.96
N ASP A 357 -1.04 -13.78 -5.56
CA ASP A 357 -2.18 -13.09 -6.17
C ASP A 357 -2.40 -13.63 -7.58
N VAL A 358 -3.62 -14.10 -7.88
CA VAL A 358 -4.03 -14.52 -9.22
C VAL A 358 -5.27 -13.73 -9.62
N THR A 359 -5.13 -12.83 -10.59
CA THR A 359 -6.24 -12.04 -11.14
C THR A 359 -6.71 -12.64 -12.46
N VAL A 360 -8.02 -12.88 -12.57
CA VAL A 360 -8.69 -13.35 -13.79
C VAL A 360 -9.60 -12.23 -14.28
N HIS A 361 -9.36 -11.77 -15.51
CA HIS A 361 -10.19 -10.79 -16.20
C HIS A 361 -11.21 -11.50 -17.10
N ASP A 362 -12.26 -10.78 -17.49
CA ASP A 362 -13.33 -11.25 -18.38
C ASP A 362 -14.04 -12.53 -17.87
N LEU A 363 -14.43 -12.52 -16.59
CA LEU A 363 -15.24 -13.53 -15.93
C LEU A 363 -16.73 -13.28 -16.16
N ASP A 364 -17.41 -14.28 -16.72
CA ASP A 364 -18.88 -14.35 -16.81
C ASP A 364 -19.45 -15.06 -15.58
N ILE A 365 -20.34 -14.39 -14.84
CA ILE A 365 -20.94 -14.88 -13.59
C ILE A 365 -22.47 -14.93 -13.73
N GLU A 366 -23.07 -16.10 -13.48
CA GLU A 366 -24.53 -16.25 -13.42
C GLU A 366 -25.06 -15.98 -12.00
N CYS A 367 -26.10 -15.14 -11.89
CA CYS A 367 -26.68 -14.73 -10.60
C CYS A 367 -28.10 -15.28 -10.35
N SER A 368 -28.46 -15.43 -9.07
CA SER A 368 -29.78 -15.90 -8.66
C SER A 368 -30.82 -14.76 -8.61
N PRO A 369 -32.12 -15.03 -8.87
CA PRO A 369 -33.17 -14.02 -8.75
C PRO A 369 -33.32 -13.42 -7.34
N GLN A 370 -32.89 -14.11 -6.28
CA GLN A 370 -32.96 -13.60 -4.92
C GLN A 370 -31.87 -12.57 -4.62
N ASP A 371 -30.75 -12.63 -5.31
CA ASP A 371 -29.65 -11.67 -5.15
C ASP A 371 -29.90 -10.40 -5.96
N ILE A 372 -30.53 -10.52 -7.14
CA ILE A 372 -31.09 -9.39 -7.90
C ILE A 372 -32.08 -8.59 -7.03
N LEU A 373 -32.97 -9.25 -6.28
CA LEU A 373 -33.94 -8.57 -5.43
C LEU A 373 -33.27 -7.79 -4.27
N LYS A 374 -32.13 -8.27 -3.74
CA LYS A 374 -31.34 -7.53 -2.74
C LYS A 374 -30.69 -6.28 -3.35
N ILE A 375 -30.18 -6.40 -4.57
CA ILE A 375 -29.60 -5.29 -5.34
C ILE A 375 -30.67 -4.24 -5.66
N GLU A 376 -31.86 -4.65 -6.13
CA GLU A 376 -33.01 -3.75 -6.33
C GLU A 376 -33.42 -3.01 -5.05
N GLN A 377 -33.45 -3.70 -3.91
CA GLN A 377 -33.77 -3.09 -2.60
C GLN A 377 -32.69 -2.10 -2.12
N ALA A 378 -31.42 -2.39 -2.36
CA ALA A 378 -30.31 -1.47 -2.03
C ALA A 378 -30.30 -0.21 -2.92
N LEU A 379 -30.79 -0.31 -4.16
CA LEU A 379 -30.85 0.77 -5.14
C LEU A 379 -32.15 1.60 -5.12
N SER A 380 -33.16 1.20 -4.32
CA SER A 380 -34.54 1.74 -4.39
C SER A 380 -34.73 3.22 -3.97
N GLY A 381 -33.64 3.94 -3.68
CA GLY A 381 -33.62 5.39 -3.45
C GLY A 381 -32.97 6.21 -4.57
N TYR A 382 -32.28 5.56 -5.51
CA TYR A 382 -31.43 6.20 -6.53
C TYR A 382 -31.93 5.99 -7.97
N ILE A 383 -32.85 5.04 -8.17
CA ILE A 383 -33.33 4.61 -9.49
C ILE A 383 -34.87 4.59 -9.51
N LYS A 384 -35.49 4.99 -10.63
CA LYS A 384 -36.95 5.02 -10.79
C LYS A 384 -37.57 3.83 -11.55
N THR A 385 -36.73 3.00 -12.18
CA THR A 385 -37.13 1.87 -13.03
C THR A 385 -36.51 0.60 -12.44
N PRO A 386 -37.25 -0.52 -12.33
CA PRO A 386 -36.71 -1.74 -11.74
C PRO A 386 -35.65 -2.40 -12.64
N VAL A 387 -34.73 -3.15 -12.02
CA VAL A 387 -33.46 -3.59 -12.64
C VAL A 387 -33.67 -4.67 -13.71
N HIS A 388 -34.76 -5.43 -13.60
CA HIS A 388 -35.12 -6.49 -14.55
C HIS A 388 -35.65 -5.98 -15.92
N GLU A 389 -35.76 -4.66 -16.11
CA GLU A 389 -36.13 -4.04 -17.40
C GLU A 389 -34.92 -3.47 -18.19
N TRP A 390 -33.68 -3.70 -17.73
CA TRP A 390 -32.47 -3.18 -18.37
C TRP A 390 -31.88 -4.11 -19.43
N GLU A 391 -31.55 -3.58 -20.61
CA GLU A 391 -30.69 -4.26 -21.57
C GLU A 391 -29.21 -4.10 -21.17
N THR A 392 -28.43 -5.17 -21.33
CA THR A 392 -27.10 -5.35 -20.72
C THR A 392 -25.98 -4.58 -21.44
N GLU A 393 -25.40 -3.56 -20.80
CA GLU A 393 -24.10 -2.98 -21.21
C GLU A 393 -23.08 -2.83 -20.06
N ARG A 394 -21.99 -3.60 -20.21
CA ARG A 394 -20.61 -3.51 -19.67
C ARG A 394 -20.27 -2.62 -18.45
N VAL A 395 -19.73 -3.29 -17.43
CA VAL A 395 -18.99 -2.73 -16.27
C VAL A 395 -17.46 -2.70 -16.53
N ARG A 396 -16.71 -1.78 -15.91
CA ARG A 396 -15.21 -1.75 -15.96
C ARG A 396 -14.53 -1.44 -14.62
N SER A 397 -13.66 -2.36 -14.18
CA SER A 397 -12.51 -2.22 -13.24
C SER A 397 -12.68 -1.52 -11.87
N LEU A 398 -12.17 -2.14 -10.79
CA LEU A 398 -11.99 -1.53 -9.45
C LEU A 398 -10.82 -2.17 -8.67
N ASP A 399 -10.37 -1.51 -7.58
CA ASP A 399 -9.09 -1.72 -6.90
C ASP A 399 -9.23 -1.61 -5.34
N GLY A 400 -8.67 -2.52 -4.54
CA GLY A 400 -8.74 -2.50 -3.06
C GLY A 400 -8.39 -3.83 -2.35
N LYS A 401 -7.95 -3.81 -1.07
CA LYS A 401 -7.57 -5.01 -0.25
C LYS A 401 -7.72 -4.83 1.27
N ALA A 402 -8.20 -5.86 2.00
CA ALA A 402 -7.87 -6.15 3.42
C ALA A 402 -8.22 -7.61 3.86
N ASP A 403 -7.57 -8.09 4.93
CA ASP A 403 -7.48 -9.49 5.45
C ASP A 403 -8.27 -9.62 6.79
N ILE A 404 -8.79 -10.74 7.32
CA ILE A 404 -8.45 -12.18 7.27
C ILE A 404 -9.69 -13.08 7.51
N GLY A 405 -9.76 -14.30 6.91
CA GLY A 405 -10.33 -15.49 7.60
C GLY A 405 -11.44 -16.31 6.95
N GLY A 406 -11.22 -16.87 5.76
CA GLY A 406 -12.21 -17.64 4.99
C GLY A 406 -12.26 -17.12 3.55
N VAL A 407 -12.68 -17.92 2.58
CA VAL A 407 -12.70 -17.47 1.17
C VAL A 407 -13.80 -16.44 0.97
N GLU A 408 -13.44 -15.17 0.92
CA GLU A 408 -14.32 -14.04 0.57
C GLU A 408 -14.11 -13.72 -0.92
N ILE A 409 -15.21 -13.56 -1.67
CA ILE A 409 -15.20 -13.13 -3.07
C ILE A 409 -15.78 -11.71 -3.10
N GLU A 410 -14.93 -10.72 -3.29
CA GLU A 410 -15.34 -9.32 -3.38
C GLU A 410 -15.70 -8.97 -4.83
N LEU A 411 -16.96 -8.57 -5.05
CA LEU A 411 -17.48 -8.15 -6.34
C LEU A 411 -17.72 -6.65 -6.30
N ILE A 412 -17.00 -5.90 -7.12
CA ILE A 412 -17.08 -4.44 -7.19
C ILE A 412 -17.37 -4.03 -8.64
N ALA A 413 -18.39 -3.20 -8.84
CA ALA A 413 -18.89 -2.82 -10.16
C ALA A 413 -19.15 -1.31 -10.25
N GLU A 414 -18.50 -0.63 -11.21
CA GLU A 414 -18.96 0.68 -11.69
C GLU A 414 -20.11 0.45 -12.67
N LEU A 415 -21.31 0.92 -12.32
CA LEU A 415 -22.50 0.87 -13.16
C LEU A 415 -22.73 2.24 -13.81
N GLU A 416 -22.63 2.30 -15.13
CA GLU A 416 -23.04 3.46 -15.93
C GLU A 416 -24.47 3.23 -16.47
N PHE A 417 -25.35 4.22 -16.30
CA PHE A 417 -26.70 4.19 -16.86
C PHE A 417 -26.89 5.30 -17.87
N GLN A 418 -27.52 4.98 -18.99
CA GLN A 418 -28.03 5.96 -19.94
C GLN A 418 -29.54 6.19 -19.69
N ASP A 419 -29.93 7.42 -19.40
CA ASP A 419 -31.35 7.81 -19.35
C ASP A 419 -31.98 7.76 -20.76
N PRO A 420 -33.32 7.62 -20.89
CA PRO A 420 -34.01 7.62 -22.18
C PRO A 420 -33.86 8.91 -23.00
N ASP A 421 -33.31 9.99 -22.41
CA ASP A 421 -32.95 11.24 -23.10
C ASP A 421 -31.51 11.23 -23.68
N GLY A 422 -30.77 10.15 -23.48
CA GLY A 422 -29.40 9.96 -23.96
C GLY A 422 -28.31 10.41 -22.99
N SER A 423 -28.66 10.96 -21.81
CA SER A 423 -27.68 11.41 -20.82
C SER A 423 -27.14 10.25 -19.96
N TYR A 424 -25.83 10.27 -19.67
CA TYR A 424 -25.19 9.24 -18.85
C TYR A 424 -25.08 9.69 -17.38
N LYS A 425 -25.40 8.79 -16.45
CA LYS A 425 -25.12 8.93 -15.02
C LYS A 425 -24.21 7.79 -14.55
N VAL A 426 -23.04 8.18 -14.07
CA VAL A 426 -22.13 7.28 -13.34
C VAL A 426 -22.52 7.33 -11.87
N ILE A 427 -22.95 6.19 -11.31
CA ILE A 427 -23.10 6.06 -9.86
C ILE A 427 -21.75 5.57 -9.34
N LYS A 428 -21.00 6.46 -8.70
CA LYS A 428 -19.81 6.08 -7.93
C LYS A 428 -20.19 5.72 -6.51
N ASP A 429 -19.39 4.83 -5.92
CA ASP A 429 -19.52 4.27 -4.57
C ASP A 429 -20.73 3.33 -4.39
N PHE A 430 -20.64 2.12 -4.98
CA PHE A 430 -21.49 0.98 -4.65
C PHE A 430 -20.67 -0.19 -4.08
N GLU A 431 -20.28 -0.09 -2.80
CA GLU A 431 -19.73 -1.23 -2.06
C GLU A 431 -20.88 -2.15 -1.60
N HIS A 432 -20.92 -3.39 -2.11
CA HIS A 432 -21.83 -4.40 -1.57
C HIS A 432 -21.11 -5.73 -1.29
N LYS A 433 -20.86 -5.98 0.00
CA LYS A 433 -20.27 -7.24 0.46
C LYS A 433 -21.28 -8.36 0.40
N ILE A 434 -21.21 -9.16 -0.66
CA ILE A 434 -21.99 -10.40 -0.76
C ILE A 434 -21.33 -11.47 0.12
N TRP A 435 -21.81 -11.59 1.36
CA TRP A 435 -21.52 -12.76 2.18
C TRP A 435 -22.20 -13.99 1.59
N LEU A 436 -21.46 -14.73 0.76
CA LEU A 436 -21.81 -16.11 0.43
C LEU A 436 -21.55 -16.98 1.67
N GLU A 437 -22.58 -17.19 2.50
CA GLU A 437 -22.51 -18.20 3.55
C GLU A 437 -22.22 -19.56 2.92
N TRP A 438 -21.04 -20.09 3.23
CA TRP A 438 -20.49 -21.33 2.69
C TRP A 438 -21.14 -22.58 3.31
N GLN A 439 -22.47 -22.58 3.45
CA GLN A 439 -23.25 -23.61 4.15
C GLN A 439 -24.00 -24.60 3.26
N ASN A 440 -24.16 -24.34 1.94
CA ASN A 440 -24.96 -25.21 1.07
C ASN A 440 -24.29 -25.70 -0.23
N LEU A 441 -23.01 -25.43 -0.47
CA LEU A 441 -22.24 -26.24 -1.43
C LEU A 441 -21.66 -27.46 -0.70
N GLN A 442 -22.31 -28.62 -0.89
CA GLN A 442 -21.65 -29.90 -0.62
C GLN A 442 -20.58 -30.15 -1.69
N VAL A 443 -19.42 -29.52 -1.54
CA VAL A 443 -18.19 -30.12 -2.05
C VAL A 443 -18.01 -31.42 -1.28
N PRO A 444 -17.92 -32.60 -1.94
CA PRO A 444 -17.75 -33.85 -1.22
C PRO A 444 -16.36 -33.87 -0.60
N VAL A 445 -16.29 -33.51 0.68
CA VAL A 445 -15.17 -33.88 1.55
C VAL A 445 -15.18 -35.40 1.59
N LEU A 446 -14.28 -36.03 0.83
CA LEU A 446 -14.05 -37.46 0.93
C LEU A 446 -13.78 -37.77 2.41
N PRO A 447 -14.52 -38.71 3.03
CA PRO A 447 -14.24 -39.12 4.40
C PRO A 447 -12.74 -39.45 4.54
N LEU A 448 -12.12 -39.05 5.66
CA LEU A 448 -10.67 -39.27 5.89
C LEU A 448 -10.25 -40.75 5.72
N GLU A 449 -11.21 -41.67 5.86
CA GLU A 449 -11.08 -43.11 5.62
C GLU A 449 -10.91 -43.46 4.13
N GLU A 450 -11.59 -42.75 3.22
CA GLU A 450 -11.41 -42.84 1.77
C GLU A 450 -10.13 -42.15 1.30
N GLU A 451 -9.73 -41.03 1.93
CA GLU A 451 -8.45 -40.36 1.65
C GLU A 451 -7.25 -41.26 2.02
N ALA A 452 -7.32 -41.94 3.16
CA ALA A 452 -6.33 -42.96 3.53
C ALA A 452 -6.29 -44.12 2.50
N ALA A 453 -7.45 -44.59 2.03
CA ALA A 453 -7.52 -45.63 1.00
C ALA A 453 -6.92 -45.19 -0.34
N PHE A 454 -7.05 -43.91 -0.70
CA PHE A 454 -6.43 -43.31 -1.89
C PHE A 454 -4.90 -43.26 -1.77
N TYR A 455 -4.34 -42.82 -0.63
CA TYR A 455 -2.89 -42.83 -0.42
C TYR A 455 -2.30 -44.26 -0.39
N LYS A 456 -3.06 -45.23 0.12
CA LYS A 456 -2.68 -46.65 0.11
C LYS A 456 -2.67 -47.23 -1.31
N LYS A 457 -3.69 -46.92 -2.12
CA LYS A 457 -3.73 -47.30 -3.56
C LYS A 457 -2.63 -46.65 -4.41
N THR A 458 -2.07 -45.52 -3.98
CA THR A 458 -1.00 -44.80 -4.69
C THR A 458 0.40 -45.08 -4.14
N GLY A 459 0.56 -46.11 -3.30
CA GLY A 459 1.86 -46.57 -2.80
C GLY A 459 2.52 -45.64 -1.78
N ARG A 460 1.73 -44.80 -1.09
CA ARG A 460 2.20 -43.86 -0.06
C ARG A 460 1.75 -44.30 1.32
N ASP A 461 2.10 -45.54 1.67
CA ASP A 461 1.58 -46.25 2.85
C ASP A 461 1.83 -45.51 4.16
N GLU A 462 3.01 -44.92 4.38
CA GLU A 462 3.30 -44.12 5.59
C GLU A 462 2.30 -42.97 5.80
N LYS A 463 1.85 -42.33 4.72
CA LYS A 463 0.88 -41.23 4.79
C LYS A 463 -0.54 -41.75 5.04
N ALA A 464 -0.90 -42.88 4.44
CA ALA A 464 -2.19 -43.54 4.69
C ALA A 464 -2.30 -44.03 6.14
N ASP A 465 -1.24 -44.63 6.67
CA ASP A 465 -1.20 -45.19 8.02
C ASP A 465 -1.14 -44.06 9.08
N LEU A 466 -0.49 -42.92 8.78
CA LEU A 466 -0.56 -41.72 9.62
C LEU A 466 -1.99 -41.17 9.72
N ILE A 467 -2.73 -41.08 8.61
CA ILE A 467 -4.12 -40.63 8.59
C ILE A 467 -5.01 -41.60 9.39
N GLN A 468 -4.85 -42.92 9.18
CA GLN A 468 -5.55 -43.96 9.95
C GLN A 468 -5.27 -43.87 11.46
N ALA A 469 -4.01 -43.67 11.86
CA ALA A 469 -3.63 -43.50 13.26
C ALA A 469 -4.27 -42.25 13.89
N THR A 470 -4.34 -41.14 13.14
CA THR A 470 -4.99 -39.89 13.58
C THR A 470 -6.50 -40.07 13.75
N ILE A 471 -7.19 -40.68 12.76
CA ILE A 471 -8.63 -41.02 12.87
C ILE A 471 -8.90 -41.86 14.12
N ARG A 472 -8.04 -42.85 14.39
CA ARG A 472 -8.18 -43.73 15.55
C ARG A 472 -8.01 -42.98 16.88
N ARG A 473 -7.00 -42.11 17.03
CA ARG A 473 -6.83 -41.28 18.23
C ARG A 473 -8.04 -40.37 18.49
N PHE A 474 -8.58 -39.79 17.42
CA PHE A 474 -9.78 -38.93 17.49
C PHE A 474 -11.03 -39.72 17.93
N LYS A 475 -11.24 -40.93 17.39
CA LYS A 475 -12.34 -41.83 17.81
C LYS A 475 -12.16 -42.36 19.25
N GLU A 476 -10.92 -42.54 19.70
CA GLU A 476 -10.58 -42.91 21.09
C GLU A 476 -10.58 -41.70 22.06
N GLY A 477 -10.97 -40.51 21.60
CA GLY A 477 -11.19 -39.33 22.44
C GLY A 477 -9.94 -38.63 22.97
N ARG A 478 -8.74 -39.00 22.48
CA ARG A 478 -7.47 -38.37 22.89
C ARG A 478 -7.21 -37.15 22.02
N ARG A 479 -7.00 -35.99 22.65
CA ARG A 479 -6.88 -34.67 22.01
C ARG A 479 -5.44 -34.13 21.91
N ASP A 480 -4.45 -35.00 22.11
CA ASP A 480 -3.01 -34.72 22.01
C ASP A 480 -2.42 -35.20 20.67
#